data_AF-A0A076H9M3-F1
#
_entry.id   AF-A0A076H9M3-F1
#
_cell.length_a   1.000
_cell.length_b   1.000
_cell.length_c   1.000
_cell.angle_alpha   90.00
_cell.angle_beta   90.00
_cell.angle_gamma   90.00
#
_symmetry.space_group_name_H-M   'P 1'
#
loop_
_entity.id
_entity.type
_entity.pdbx_description
1 polymer ?
#
loop_
_entity_poly.entity_id
_entity_poly.type
_entity_poly.pdbx_seq_one_letter_code
_entity_poly.pdbx_strand_id
1 'polypeptide(L)'
;MMTYQNEPLYQEETLLEPSETQIRFEAILQDADYLLKPNSNNEFVSTYIPLTMNDHQLFMEVGEKSLMLVDMLKSSYSRKVATKQYETRKGLIVASQLFPPKLNIDVEYPDYLPNRKVSVSGHFRDLDNGSVLFNIDYLDFYEEDRRTQFQIEEEENPDSPFDIDF
;
A
#
# COMPACT_ATOMS: atom_id res chain seq x y z
N MET A 1 31.97 40.02 10.94
CA MET A 1 31.54 38.63 10.69
C MET A 1 30.04 38.60 10.85
N MET A 2 29.27 38.45 9.76
CA MET A 2 27.84 38.18 9.85
C MET A 2 27.67 36.70 10.18
N THR A 3 27.14 36.41 11.37
CA THR A 3 26.59 35.10 11.71
C THR A 3 25.35 34.87 10.86
N TYR A 4 25.46 33.99 9.86
CA TYR A 4 24.29 33.39 9.23
C TYR A 4 23.57 32.59 10.31
N GLN A 5 22.45 33.12 10.79
CA GLN A 5 21.49 32.32 11.52
C GLN A 5 20.99 31.27 10.53
N ASN A 6 21.32 30.00 10.78
CA ASN A 6 20.62 28.89 10.16
C ASN A 6 19.16 29.02 10.61
N GLU A 7 18.32 29.63 9.78
CA GLU A 7 16.88 29.45 9.93
C GLU A 7 16.62 27.94 9.94
N PRO A 8 15.79 27.43 10.85
CA PRO A 8 15.38 26.04 10.79
C PRO A 8 14.81 25.82 9.38
N LEU A 9 15.24 24.76 8.69
CA LEU A 9 14.58 24.30 7.47
C LEU A 9 13.09 24.24 7.81
N TYR A 10 12.30 25.17 7.29
CA TYR A 10 10.85 25.11 7.43
C TYR A 10 10.43 23.81 6.76
N GLN A 11 9.95 22.87 7.57
CA GLN A 11 9.39 21.64 7.06
C GLN A 11 8.08 22.03 6.39
N GLU A 12 8.07 22.04 5.05
CA GLU A 12 6.87 22.39 4.30
C GLU A 12 5.81 21.31 4.51
N GLU A 13 4.67 21.67 5.10
CA GLU A 13 3.55 20.75 5.31
C GLU A 13 3.09 20.11 3.98
N THR A 14 2.38 18.99 4.09
CA THR A 14 1.78 18.34 2.92
C THR A 14 0.74 19.27 2.29
N LEU A 15 0.78 19.39 0.97
CA LEU A 15 -0.21 20.13 0.18
C LEU A 15 -1.44 19.28 -0.15
N LEU A 16 -1.32 17.96 -0.05
CA LEU A 16 -2.38 17.02 -0.38
C LEU A 16 -3.22 16.68 0.84
N GLU A 17 -4.52 16.96 0.74
CA GLU A 17 -5.51 16.57 1.73
C GLU A 17 -5.98 15.14 1.49
N PRO A 18 -5.98 14.25 2.50
CA PRO A 18 -6.42 12.86 2.34
C PRO A 18 -7.81 12.73 1.72
N SER A 19 -8.75 13.63 2.05
CA SER A 19 -10.12 13.60 1.52
C SER A 19 -10.20 13.75 -0.01
N GLU A 20 -9.16 14.29 -0.65
CA GLU A 20 -9.12 14.52 -2.09
C GLU A 20 -8.32 13.46 -2.86
N THR A 21 -7.44 12.74 -2.15
CA THR A 21 -6.49 11.77 -2.71
C THR A 21 -6.73 10.34 -2.22
N GLN A 22 -7.72 10.13 -1.35
CA GLN A 22 -8.08 8.81 -0.86
C GLN A 22 -8.69 7.96 -1.98
N ILE A 23 -8.24 6.71 -2.02
CA ILE A 23 -8.73 5.68 -2.93
C ILE A 23 -8.88 4.34 -2.20
N ARG A 24 -9.67 3.48 -2.82
CA ARG A 24 -9.74 2.06 -2.48
C ARG A 24 -9.61 1.24 -3.74
N PHE A 25 -8.80 0.20 -3.72
CA PHE A 25 -8.60 -0.69 -4.86
C PHE A 25 -8.28 -2.12 -4.42
N GLU A 26 -8.53 -3.08 -5.30
CA GLU A 26 -8.23 -4.49 -5.07
C GLU A 26 -6.85 -4.86 -5.61
N ALA A 27 -6.09 -5.65 -4.85
CA ALA A 27 -4.72 -5.99 -5.21
C ALA A 27 -4.25 -7.35 -4.68
N ILE A 28 -3.13 -7.80 -5.21
CA ILE A 28 -2.30 -8.87 -4.65
C ILE A 28 -1.11 -8.22 -3.97
N LEU A 29 -0.95 -8.44 -2.67
CA LEU A 29 0.22 -8.06 -1.88
C LEU A 29 1.42 -8.91 -2.31
N GLN A 30 2.41 -8.29 -2.94
CA GLN A 30 3.58 -8.99 -3.47
C GLN A 30 4.69 -9.10 -2.44
N ASP A 31 5.00 -8.00 -1.76
CA ASP A 31 6.03 -7.92 -0.73
C ASP A 31 5.41 -7.37 0.56
N ALA A 32 5.57 -8.15 1.63
CA ALA A 32 5.04 -7.87 2.95
C ALA A 32 6.13 -7.83 4.03
N ASP A 33 7.40 -7.97 3.65
CA ASP A 33 8.53 -8.05 4.58
C ASP A 33 8.56 -6.84 5.51
N TYR A 34 8.17 -5.67 4.98
CA TYR A 34 8.09 -4.42 5.72
C TYR A 34 6.68 -3.90 5.98
N LEU A 35 5.66 -4.76 5.86
CA LEU A 35 4.27 -4.37 6.15
C LEU A 35 4.02 -4.24 7.66
N LEU A 36 4.56 -5.19 8.44
CA LEU A 36 4.34 -5.29 9.89
C LEU A 36 5.53 -4.81 10.71
N LYS A 37 6.71 -4.76 10.10
CA LYS A 37 7.96 -4.32 10.72
C LYS A 37 8.61 -3.31 9.79
N PRO A 38 9.15 -2.19 10.28
CA PRO A 38 9.75 -1.23 9.39
C PRO A 38 11.10 -1.73 8.85
N ASN A 39 11.53 -1.15 7.73
CA ASN A 39 12.85 -1.37 7.14
C ASN A 39 13.97 -0.67 7.93
N SER A 40 15.20 -0.71 7.42
CA SER A 40 16.36 -0.05 8.04
C SER A 40 16.24 1.48 8.18
N ASN A 41 15.31 2.10 7.46
CA ASN A 41 15.02 3.53 7.49
C ASN A 41 13.84 3.87 8.42
N ASN A 42 13.33 2.90 9.19
CA ASN A 42 12.10 3.02 9.98
C ASN A 42 10.81 3.25 9.15
N GLU A 43 10.78 2.80 7.90
CA GLU A 43 9.62 2.92 7.01
C GLU A 43 8.91 1.57 6.85
N PHE A 44 7.59 1.59 6.88
CA PHE A 44 6.75 0.46 6.48
C PHE A 44 6.54 0.54 4.98
N VAL A 45 6.95 -0.50 4.27
CA VAL A 45 6.94 -0.55 2.80
C VAL A 45 6.26 -1.84 2.36
N SER A 46 5.40 -1.71 1.35
CA SER A 46 4.71 -2.84 0.74
C SER A 46 4.48 -2.59 -0.73
N THR A 47 4.40 -3.67 -1.50
CA THR A 47 4.20 -3.59 -2.95
C THR A 47 2.99 -4.39 -3.40
N TYR A 48 2.29 -3.86 -4.40
CA TYR A 48 0.99 -4.35 -4.82
C TYR A 48 0.91 -4.50 -6.35
N ILE A 49 0.23 -5.56 -6.76
CA ILE A 49 -0.23 -5.76 -8.14
C ILE A 49 -1.74 -5.53 -8.13
N PRO A 50 -2.27 -4.52 -8.84
CA PRO A 50 -3.71 -4.35 -8.98
C PRO A 50 -4.38 -5.61 -9.51
N LEU A 51 -5.51 -5.98 -8.93
CA LEU A 51 -6.24 -7.19 -9.29
C LEU A 51 -6.91 -7.04 -10.66
N THR A 52 -7.38 -5.84 -10.99
CA THR A 52 -8.01 -5.52 -12.27
C THR A 52 -7.35 -4.33 -12.95
N MET A 53 -7.56 -4.22 -14.27
CA MET A 53 -7.14 -3.03 -15.03
C MET A 53 -7.85 -1.76 -14.55
N ASN A 54 -9.10 -1.88 -14.09
CA ASN A 54 -9.86 -0.74 -13.59
C ASN A 54 -9.25 -0.21 -12.27
N ASP A 55 -8.84 -1.11 -11.37
CA ASP A 55 -8.12 -0.74 -10.14
C ASP A 55 -6.81 -0.02 -10.46
N HIS A 56 -6.06 -0.53 -11.45
CA HIS A 56 -4.83 0.11 -11.89
C HIS A 56 -5.08 1.51 -12.48
N GLN A 57 -6.07 1.64 -13.36
CA GLN A 57 -6.44 2.92 -13.97
C GLN A 57 -6.87 3.93 -12.92
N LEU A 58 -7.74 3.54 -11.99
CA LEU A 58 -8.17 4.39 -10.87
C LEU A 58 -6.98 4.87 -10.05
N PHE A 59 -6.10 3.96 -9.66
CA PHE A 59 -4.91 4.29 -8.87
C PHE A 59 -4.02 5.30 -9.60
N MET A 60 -3.77 5.06 -10.89
CA MET A 60 -2.91 5.92 -11.70
C MET A 60 -3.55 7.29 -11.95
N GLU A 61 -4.86 7.35 -12.21
CA GLU A 61 -5.58 8.61 -12.39
C GLU A 61 -5.47 9.50 -11.15
N VAL A 62 -5.70 8.95 -9.97
CA VAL A 62 -5.61 9.72 -8.72
C VAL A 62 -4.17 10.07 -8.38
N GLY A 63 -3.20 9.20 -8.69
CA GLY A 63 -1.78 9.51 -8.55
C GLY A 63 -1.34 10.67 -9.44
N GLU A 64 -1.70 10.66 -10.73
CA GLU A 64 -1.37 11.74 -11.66
C GLU A 64 -2.08 13.05 -11.26
N LYS A 65 -3.34 12.98 -10.83
CA LYS A 65 -4.06 14.14 -10.25
C LYS A 65 -3.31 14.70 -9.04
N SER A 66 -2.78 13.84 -8.18
CA SER A 66 -2.03 14.25 -6.98
C SER A 66 -0.74 14.97 -7.36
N LEU A 67 -0.01 14.49 -8.37
CA LEU A 67 1.17 15.17 -8.91
C LEU A 67 0.81 16.57 -9.44
N MET A 68 -0.29 16.67 -10.21
CA MET A 68 -0.76 17.96 -10.70
C MET A 68 -1.13 18.93 -9.57
N LEU A 69 -1.80 18.44 -8.52
CA LEU A 69 -2.20 19.25 -7.36
C LEU A 69 -0.96 19.83 -6.66
N VAL A 70 0.08 19.04 -6.42
CA VAL A 70 1.33 19.55 -5.83
C VAL A 70 1.94 20.66 -6.69
N ASP A 71 1.98 20.48 -8.01
CA ASP A 71 2.54 21.49 -8.91
C ASP A 71 1.70 22.78 -9.00
N MET A 72 0.38 22.69 -8.83
CA MET A 72 -0.52 23.84 -8.85
C MET A 72 -0.59 24.58 -7.52
N LEU A 73 -0.56 23.84 -6.40
CA LEU A 73 -0.75 24.39 -5.05
C LEU A 73 0.54 24.92 -4.44
N LYS A 74 1.71 24.48 -4.92
CA LYS A 74 2.98 24.97 -4.41
C LYS A 74 3.11 26.48 -4.62
N SER A 75 3.61 27.17 -3.60
CA SER A 75 3.89 28.60 -3.71
C SER A 75 5.06 28.87 -4.65
N SER A 76 5.17 30.09 -5.18
CA SER A 76 6.32 30.48 -6.02
C SER A 76 7.68 30.42 -5.31
N TYR A 77 7.68 30.32 -3.97
CA TYR A 77 8.89 30.20 -3.15
C TYR A 77 9.14 28.77 -2.66
N SER A 78 8.20 27.84 -2.91
CA SER A 78 8.33 26.44 -2.50
C SER A 78 9.44 25.75 -3.31
N ARG A 79 10.13 24.84 -2.64
CA ARG A 79 11.13 23.97 -3.29
C ARG A 79 10.55 22.65 -3.78
N LYS A 80 9.25 22.40 -3.58
CA LYS A 80 8.60 21.16 -3.98
C LYS A 80 8.64 20.99 -5.51
N VAL A 81 9.12 19.83 -5.93
CA VAL A 81 9.06 19.36 -7.32
C VAL A 81 8.22 18.10 -7.32
N ALA A 82 7.06 18.15 -7.98
CA ALA A 82 6.17 16.99 -8.08
C ALA A 82 6.93 15.84 -8.75
N THR A 83 7.19 14.78 -7.98
CA THR A 83 7.85 13.58 -8.49
C THR A 83 7.11 12.35 -8.02
N LYS A 84 7.02 11.37 -8.92
CA LYS A 84 6.31 10.12 -8.68
C LYS A 84 7.16 9.15 -7.88
N GLN A 85 6.68 8.70 -6.71
CA GLN A 85 7.34 7.69 -5.88
C GLN A 85 6.42 6.54 -5.43
N TYR A 86 5.20 6.49 -5.92
CA TYR A 86 4.20 5.45 -5.61
C TYR A 86 4.20 4.27 -6.60
N GLU A 87 5.16 4.20 -7.52
CA GLU A 87 5.27 3.12 -8.52
C GLU A 87 6.72 2.73 -8.76
N THR A 88 6.99 1.43 -8.82
CA THR A 88 8.31 0.91 -9.21
C THR A 88 8.52 1.01 -10.71
N ARG A 89 9.77 0.85 -11.16
CA ARG A 89 10.11 0.73 -12.60
C ARG A 89 9.44 -0.46 -13.31
N LYS A 90 8.90 -1.43 -12.55
CA LYS A 90 8.24 -2.63 -13.07
C LYS A 90 6.72 -2.49 -13.13
N GLY A 91 6.17 -1.32 -12.79
CA GLY A 91 4.72 -1.09 -12.79
C GLY A 91 4.00 -1.52 -11.51
N LEU A 92 4.75 -1.95 -10.47
CA LEU A 92 4.18 -2.30 -9.19
C LEU A 92 3.86 -1.04 -8.39
N ILE A 93 2.71 -1.02 -7.74
CA ILE A 93 2.37 0.04 -6.78
C ILE A 93 3.24 -0.12 -5.54
N VAL A 94 3.72 0.99 -5.00
CA VAL A 94 4.49 1.04 -3.76
C VAL A 94 3.76 1.92 -2.76
N ALA A 95 3.53 1.37 -1.58
CA ALA A 95 3.16 2.16 -0.41
C ALA A 95 4.39 2.32 0.50
N SER A 96 4.58 3.52 1.04
CA SER A 96 5.68 3.82 1.97
C SER A 96 5.21 4.83 3.01
N GLN A 97 5.35 4.48 4.30
CA GLN A 97 4.84 5.30 5.40
C GLN A 97 5.62 5.09 6.71
N LEU A 98 5.51 6.05 7.62
CA LEU A 98 6.22 6.02 8.91
C LEU A 98 5.52 5.20 10.00
N PHE A 99 4.24 4.86 9.81
CA PHE A 99 3.42 4.15 10.79
C PHE A 99 2.82 2.90 10.15
N PRO A 100 2.65 1.79 10.90
CA PRO A 100 2.08 0.58 10.34
C PRO A 100 0.62 0.83 9.89
N PRO A 101 0.18 0.22 8.78
CA PRO A 101 -1.21 0.29 8.37
C PRO A 101 -2.11 -0.49 9.34
N LYS A 102 -3.39 -0.13 9.40
CA LYS A 102 -4.38 -0.92 10.13
C LYS A 102 -4.76 -2.16 9.32
N LEU A 103 -4.85 -3.31 9.96
CA LEU A 103 -5.22 -4.57 9.33
C LEU A 103 -6.55 -5.08 9.90
N ASN A 104 -7.31 -5.82 9.10
CA ASN A 104 -8.54 -6.51 9.52
C ASN A 104 -8.29 -7.83 10.28
N ILE A 105 -7.07 -8.37 10.19
CA ILE A 105 -6.65 -9.62 10.81
C ILE A 105 -5.72 -9.38 12.00
N ASP A 106 -5.82 -10.25 13.00
CA ASP A 106 -4.82 -10.35 14.06
C ASP A 106 -3.65 -11.20 13.58
N VAL A 107 -2.49 -10.59 13.38
CA VAL A 107 -1.31 -11.30 12.92
C VAL A 107 -0.50 -11.79 14.12
N GLU A 108 -0.76 -13.03 14.55
CA GLU A 108 0.03 -13.68 15.62
C GLU A 108 1.47 -13.99 15.16
N TYR A 109 1.64 -14.30 13.87
CA TYR A 109 2.94 -14.63 13.25
C TYR A 109 3.16 -13.73 12.03
N PRO A 110 4.03 -12.70 12.12
CA PRO A 110 4.23 -11.71 11.05
C PRO A 110 4.63 -12.29 9.69
N ASP A 111 5.23 -13.48 9.70
CA ASP A 111 5.73 -14.16 8.52
C ASP A 111 4.62 -14.96 7.79
N TYR A 112 3.42 -15.06 8.39
CA TYR A 112 2.27 -15.78 7.84
C TYR A 112 1.10 -14.83 7.61
N LEU A 113 0.99 -14.35 6.38
CA LEU A 113 -0.19 -13.63 5.91
C LEU A 113 -1.08 -14.59 5.10
N PRO A 114 -2.24 -15.00 5.64
CA PRO A 114 -3.20 -15.81 4.89
C PRO A 114 -3.74 -14.99 3.71
N ASN A 115 -3.90 -15.62 2.54
CA ASN A 115 -4.34 -14.99 1.28
C ASN A 115 -3.75 -13.61 0.96
N ARG A 116 -2.81 -13.54 0.02
CA ARG A 116 -2.22 -12.26 -0.42
C ARG A 116 -3.17 -11.35 -1.23
N LYS A 117 -4.41 -11.78 -1.52
CA LYS A 117 -5.42 -10.89 -2.10
C LYS A 117 -5.96 -9.98 -1.01
N VAL A 118 -5.99 -8.69 -1.29
CA VAL A 118 -6.32 -7.65 -0.32
C VAL A 118 -7.11 -6.51 -0.96
N SER A 119 -7.98 -5.90 -0.16
CA SER A 119 -8.55 -4.59 -0.47
C SER A 119 -7.71 -3.52 0.23
N VAL A 120 -7.14 -2.59 -0.55
CA VAL A 120 -6.24 -1.54 -0.06
C VAL A 120 -7.00 -0.22 0.00
N SER A 121 -7.05 0.42 1.17
CA SER A 121 -7.50 1.80 1.30
C SER A 121 -6.36 2.69 1.76
N GLY A 122 -6.16 3.79 1.06
CA GLY A 122 -5.07 4.70 1.31
C GLY A 122 -5.24 6.01 0.57
N HIS A 123 -4.27 6.90 0.71
CA HIS A 123 -4.28 8.23 0.11
C HIS A 123 -2.89 8.64 -0.38
N PHE A 124 -2.82 9.53 -1.35
CA PHE A 124 -1.56 10.12 -1.78
C PHE A 124 -1.17 11.27 -0.86
N ARG A 125 0.13 11.35 -0.57
CA ARG A 125 0.74 12.39 0.25
C ARG A 125 2.00 12.90 -0.43
N ASP A 126 2.26 14.20 -0.31
CA ASP A 126 3.52 14.80 -0.75
C ASP A 126 4.48 15.04 0.42
N LEU A 127 5.77 14.89 0.13
CA LEU A 127 6.88 15.19 1.04
C LEU A 127 7.36 16.64 0.87
N ASP A 128 8.26 17.07 1.75
CA ASP A 128 8.85 18.41 1.76
C ASP A 128 9.60 18.74 0.46
N ASN A 129 10.07 17.72 -0.28
CA ASN A 129 10.72 17.86 -1.57
C ASN A 129 9.73 17.81 -2.76
N GLY A 130 8.45 17.57 -2.53
CA GLY A 130 7.40 17.42 -3.54
C GLY A 130 7.23 16.00 -4.08
N SER A 131 7.98 15.02 -3.58
CA SER A 131 7.76 13.61 -3.89
C SER A 131 6.37 13.18 -3.42
N VAL A 132 5.57 12.64 -4.34
CA VAL A 132 4.26 12.07 -4.05
C VAL A 132 4.40 10.56 -3.86
N LEU A 133 3.94 10.11 -2.70
CA LEU A 133 3.91 8.72 -2.27
C LEU A 133 2.48 8.29 -1.94
N PHE A 134 2.27 6.98 -1.84
CA PHE A 134 0.99 6.41 -1.43
C PHE A 134 1.11 5.88 0.00
N ASN A 135 0.22 6.35 0.87
CA ASN A 135 0.06 5.85 2.23
C ASN A 135 -1.17 4.95 2.31
N ILE A 136 -1.06 3.85 3.03
CA ILE A 136 -2.13 2.94 3.37
C ILE A 136 -2.68 3.28 4.74
N ASP A 137 -3.98 3.52 4.76
CA ASP A 137 -4.75 3.72 6.00
C ASP A 137 -5.23 2.38 6.55
N TYR A 138 -5.71 1.51 5.66
CA TYR A 138 -6.32 0.23 6.02
C TYR A 138 -6.09 -0.84 4.94
N LEU A 139 -5.85 -2.07 5.38
CA LEU A 139 -5.68 -3.23 4.52
C LEU A 139 -6.62 -4.36 4.98
N ASP A 140 -7.46 -4.83 4.06
CA ASP A 140 -8.45 -5.87 4.30
C ASP A 140 -8.01 -7.17 3.60
N PHE A 141 -7.62 -8.19 4.36
CA PHE A 141 -7.31 -9.52 3.84
C PHE A 141 -8.59 -10.33 3.66
N TYR A 142 -8.77 -10.90 2.48
CA TYR A 142 -9.91 -11.79 2.21
C TYR A 142 -9.75 -13.10 2.96
N GLU A 143 -10.82 -13.55 3.63
CA GLU A 143 -10.87 -14.89 4.23
C GLU A 143 -10.59 -15.95 3.15
N GLU A 144 -9.71 -16.90 3.45
CA GLU A 144 -9.57 -18.09 2.62
C GLU A 144 -10.85 -18.92 2.76
N ASP A 145 -11.55 -19.10 1.64
CA ASP A 145 -12.74 -19.94 1.56
C ASP A 145 -12.30 -21.40 1.81
N ARG A 146 -12.33 -21.84 3.08
CA ARG A 146 -11.83 -23.17 3.51
C ARG A 146 -12.50 -24.34 2.79
N ARG A 147 -13.59 -24.10 2.06
CA ARG A 147 -14.36 -25.11 1.31
C ARG A 147 -13.60 -25.70 0.11
N THR A 148 -12.65 -24.96 -0.47
CA THR A 148 -11.90 -25.45 -1.64
C THR A 148 -10.76 -26.40 -1.26
N GLN A 149 -10.25 -26.34 -0.03
CA GLN A 149 -9.17 -27.23 0.43
C GLN A 149 -9.66 -28.66 0.68
N PHE A 150 -10.88 -28.85 1.20
CA PHE A 150 -11.46 -30.19 1.42
C PHE A 150 -11.78 -30.95 0.12
N GLN A 151 -12.06 -30.24 -0.99
CA GLN A 151 -12.35 -30.90 -2.26
C GLN A 151 -11.09 -31.46 -2.95
N ILE A 152 -9.92 -30.86 -2.71
CA ILE A 152 -8.66 -31.33 -3.31
C ILE A 152 -8.11 -32.55 -2.56
N GLU A 153 -8.28 -32.60 -1.23
CA GLU A 153 -7.88 -33.78 -0.44
C GLU A 153 -8.77 -35.01 -0.68
N GLU A 154 -10.07 -34.82 -0.99
CA GLU A 154 -10.97 -35.93 -1.36
C GLU A 154 -10.71 -36.47 -2.78
N GLU A 155 -10.25 -35.64 -3.73
CA GLU A 155 -9.95 -36.08 -5.10
C GLU A 155 -8.58 -36.79 -5.22
N GLU A 156 -7.62 -36.53 -4.32
CA GLU A 156 -6.32 -37.21 -4.32
C GLU A 156 -6.30 -38.56 -3.59
N ASN A 157 -7.40 -38.97 -2.95
CA ASN A 157 -7.47 -40.26 -2.26
C ASN A 157 -8.78 -41.04 -2.52
N PRO A 158 -8.94 -41.64 -3.72
CA PRO A 158 -10.13 -42.43 -4.07
C PRO A 158 -10.25 -43.78 -3.33
N ASP A 159 -9.26 -44.17 -2.51
CA ASP A 159 -9.20 -45.48 -1.85
C ASP A 159 -9.50 -45.43 -0.34
N SER A 160 -10.50 -44.67 0.09
CA SER A 160 -11.10 -44.86 1.41
C SER A 160 -12.11 -46.03 1.33
N PRO A 161 -11.85 -47.19 1.96
CA PRO A 161 -12.84 -48.26 1.99
C PRO A 161 -14.00 -47.83 2.89
N PHE A 162 -15.18 -47.67 2.28
CA PHE A 162 -16.44 -47.58 3.01
C PHE A 162 -16.70 -48.92 3.72
N ASP A 163 -16.47 -48.96 5.03
CA ASP A 163 -17.11 -49.95 5.89
C ASP A 163 -18.60 -49.60 5.98
N ILE A 164 -19.42 -50.31 5.20
CA ILE A 164 -20.87 -50.28 5.32
C ILE A 164 -21.30 -51.53 6.07
N ASP A 165 -21.52 -51.39 7.38
CA ASP A 165 -22.20 -52.42 8.17
C ASP A 165 -23.71 -52.40 7.87
N PHE A 166 -24.24 -53.52 7.37
CA PHE A 166 -25.65 -53.91 7.45
C PHE A 166 -25.78 -55.41 7.73
#